data_AF-A0A2G1QRU6-F1
#
_entry.id   AF-A0A2G1QRU6-F1
#
_cell.length_a   1.000
_cell.length_b   1.000
_cell.length_c   1.000
_cell.angle_alpha   90.00
_cell.angle_beta   90.00
_cell.angle_gamma   90.00
#
_symmetry.space_group_name_H-M   'P 1'
#
loop_
_entity.id
_entity.type
_entity.pdbx_description
1 polymer ?
#
loop_
_entity_poly.entity_id
_entity_poly.type
_entity_poly.pdbx_seq_one_letter_code
_entity_poly.pdbx_strand_id
1 'polypeptide(L)'
;MPMIWAGGEHEFTLRLGELRALQASCDAGPYFVLQRLSSGRWLVEDVIEPIRLGLLGAGMDRAEVNRLVERHVEGKPLLQSAMTAQAILTAALIGEEDDPVGDEPGEPEAGEPTNFPAENGNGPDSTDPAP
;
A
#
# COMPACT_ATOMS: atom_id res chain seq x y z
N MET A 1 1.43 10.05 3.59
CA MET A 1 0.28 10.85 3.14
C MET A 1 -0.08 11.90 4.20
N PRO A 2 0.14 13.18 3.90
CA PRO A 2 -0.35 14.30 4.72
C PRO A 2 -1.87 14.45 4.59
N MET A 3 -2.55 14.79 5.69
CA MET A 3 -4.01 15.00 5.71
C MET A 3 -4.40 16.00 6.80
N ILE A 4 -5.39 16.86 6.52
CA ILE A 4 -6.06 17.68 7.53
C ILE A 4 -7.00 16.78 8.34
N TRP A 5 -6.69 16.56 9.60
CA TRP A 5 -7.45 15.71 10.51
C TRP A 5 -7.40 16.27 11.94
N ALA A 6 -8.42 16.00 12.76
CA ALA A 6 -8.46 16.46 14.17
C ALA A 6 -8.23 17.97 14.40
N GLY A 7 -8.41 18.81 13.38
CA GLY A 7 -8.17 20.25 13.45
C GLY A 7 -6.72 20.69 13.18
N GLY A 8 -5.87 19.81 12.65
CA GLY A 8 -4.49 20.11 12.27
C GLY A 8 -3.99 19.28 11.08
N GLU A 9 -2.77 19.56 10.64
CA GLU A 9 -2.05 18.74 9.66
C GLU A 9 -1.41 17.54 10.35
N HIS A 10 -1.66 16.34 9.80
CA HIS A 10 -1.09 15.10 10.29
C HIS A 10 -0.55 14.27 9.13
N GLU A 11 0.59 13.62 9.37
CA GLU A 11 1.15 12.65 8.46
C GLU A 11 0.68 11.24 8.86
N PHE A 12 0.26 10.45 7.88
CA PHE A 12 -0.08 9.05 8.07
C PHE A 12 0.79 8.17 7.17
N THR A 13 1.37 7.12 7.74
CA THR A 13 2.21 6.15 7.03
C THR A 13 1.97 4.75 7.57
N LEU A 14 1.68 3.79 6.68
CA LEU A 14 1.65 2.36 7.01
C LEU A 14 2.77 1.66 6.25
N ARG A 15 3.90 1.37 6.92
CA ARG A 15 4.96 0.54 6.31
C ARG A 15 4.61 -0.94 6.50
N LEU A 16 5.47 -1.82 6.01
CA LEU A 16 5.25 -3.26 6.10
C LEU A 16 5.07 -3.76 7.55
N GLY A 17 5.72 -3.12 8.53
CA GLY A 17 5.56 -3.44 9.95
C GLY A 17 4.15 -3.10 10.45
N GLU A 18 3.67 -1.90 10.14
CA GLU A 18 2.33 -1.43 10.50
C GLU A 18 1.25 -2.23 9.79
N LEU A 19 1.43 -2.60 8.52
CA LEU A 19 0.49 -3.47 7.81
C LEU A 19 0.41 -4.87 8.43
N ARG A 20 1.52 -5.43 8.91
CA ARG A 20 1.50 -6.71 9.65
C ARG A 20 0.80 -6.56 11.00
N ALA A 21 1.01 -5.47 11.72
CA ALA A 21 0.32 -5.17 12.97
C ALA A 21 -1.19 -5.03 12.74
N LEU A 22 -1.59 -4.29 11.70
CA LEU A 22 -2.98 -4.12 11.31
C LEU A 22 -3.66 -5.47 11.05
N GLN A 23 -3.00 -6.37 10.31
CA GLN A 23 -3.53 -7.71 10.06
C GLN A 23 -3.79 -8.48 11.35
N ALA A 24 -2.86 -8.40 12.31
CA ALA A 24 -2.99 -9.06 13.60
C ALA A 24 -4.14 -8.47 14.42
N SER A 25 -4.31 -7.14 14.43
CA SER A 25 -5.40 -6.48 15.15
C SER A 25 -6.78 -6.75 14.53
N CYS A 26 -6.88 -6.75 13.19
CA CYS A 26 -8.14 -6.86 12.47
C CYS A 26 -8.55 -8.30 12.12
N ASP A 27 -7.68 -9.28 12.40
CA ASP A 27 -7.77 -10.68 11.98
C ASP A 27 -8.11 -10.84 10.48
N ALA A 28 -7.47 -10.01 9.64
CA ALA A 28 -7.77 -9.92 8.22
C ALA A 28 -6.62 -9.31 7.42
N GLY A 29 -6.52 -9.67 6.14
CA GLY A 29 -5.58 -9.03 5.21
C GLY A 29 -5.90 -7.53 5.00
N PRO A 30 -4.93 -6.65 4.72
CA PRO A 30 -5.15 -5.20 4.62
C PRO A 30 -6.15 -4.82 3.54
N TYR A 31 -6.12 -5.52 2.39
CA TYR A 31 -7.09 -5.29 1.32
C TYR A 31 -8.51 -5.75 1.71
N PHE A 32 -8.63 -6.79 2.54
CA PHE A 32 -9.94 -7.21 3.05
C PHE A 32 -10.50 -6.19 4.04
N VAL A 33 -9.65 -5.62 4.90
CA VAL A 33 -10.01 -4.47 5.76
C VAL A 33 -10.49 -3.29 4.92
N LEU A 34 -9.75 -2.93 3.86
CA LEU A 34 -10.14 -1.86 2.93
C LEU A 34 -11.50 -2.15 2.25
N GLN A 35 -11.75 -3.39 1.84
CA GLN A 35 -13.03 -3.80 1.26
C GLN A 35 -14.18 -3.72 2.27
N ARG A 36 -13.95 -4.11 3.53
CA ARG A 36 -14.94 -3.98 4.61
C ARG A 36 -15.27 -2.51 4.86
N LEU A 37 -14.26 -1.65 4.94
CA LEU A 37 -14.43 -0.19 5.05
C LEU A 37 -15.28 0.35 3.89
N SER A 38 -14.89 0.05 2.65
CA SER A 38 -15.56 0.52 1.44
C SER A 38 -17.01 0.03 1.31
N SER A 39 -17.31 -1.18 1.79
CA SER A 39 -18.67 -1.76 1.74
C SER A 39 -19.52 -1.52 2.98
N GLY A 40 -19.01 -0.78 3.98
CA GLY A 40 -19.73 -0.50 5.22
C GLY A 40 -19.90 -1.72 6.15
N ARG A 41 -19.11 -2.78 5.94
CA ARG A 41 -19.12 -4.03 6.75
C ARG A 41 -17.94 -4.10 7.72
N TRP A 42 -17.37 -2.94 8.03
CA TRP A 42 -16.21 -2.81 8.90
C TRP A 42 -16.54 -3.11 10.36
N LEU A 43 -15.55 -3.65 11.06
CA LEU A 43 -15.52 -3.80 12.51
C LEU A 43 -14.87 -2.57 13.14
N VAL A 44 -14.95 -2.46 14.47
CA VAL A 44 -14.37 -1.32 15.20
C VAL A 44 -12.87 -1.18 14.92
N GLU A 45 -12.12 -2.29 14.96
CA GLU A 45 -10.68 -2.29 14.71
C GLU A 45 -10.31 -1.89 13.27
N ASP A 46 -11.18 -2.17 12.30
CA ASP A 46 -10.97 -1.74 10.91
C ASP A 46 -10.96 -0.20 10.79
N VAL A 47 -11.55 0.51 11.74
CA VAL A 47 -11.58 1.98 11.77
C VAL A 47 -10.45 2.54 12.64
N ILE A 48 -10.26 1.98 13.84
CA ILE A 48 -9.32 2.54 14.82
C ILE A 48 -7.87 2.27 14.41
N GLU A 49 -7.55 1.03 14.02
CA GLU A 49 -6.16 0.60 13.86
C GLU A 49 -5.46 1.25 12.66
N PRO A 50 -6.09 1.46 11.48
CA PRO A 50 -5.44 2.20 10.39
C PRO A 50 -5.02 3.61 10.79
N ILE A 51 -5.85 4.31 11.56
CA ILE A 51 -5.57 5.68 12.03
C ILE A 51 -4.42 5.66 13.04
N ARG A 52 -4.52 4.80 14.05
CA ARG A 52 -3.52 4.66 15.11
C ARG A 52 -2.16 4.24 14.55
N LEU A 53 -2.13 3.19 13.74
CA LEU A 53 -0.90 2.68 13.14
C LEU A 53 -0.34 3.64 12.10
N GLY A 54 -1.20 4.37 11.37
CA GLY A 54 -0.78 5.39 10.42
C GLY A 54 -0.01 6.53 11.09
N LEU A 55 -0.50 7.04 12.22
CA LEU A 55 0.20 8.09 12.99
C LEU A 55 1.52 7.58 13.59
N LEU A 56 1.52 6.36 14.14
CA LEU A 56 2.73 5.73 14.68
C LEU A 56 3.77 5.51 13.59
N GLY A 57 3.36 5.01 12.42
CA GLY A 57 4.26 4.80 11.29
C GLY A 57 4.82 6.12 10.74
N ALA A 58 4.09 7.23 10.86
CA ALA A 58 4.60 8.56 10.55
C ALA A 58 5.60 9.11 11.59
N GLY A 59 5.85 8.38 12.69
CA GLY A 59 6.83 8.75 13.71
C GLY A 59 6.26 9.58 14.86
N MET A 60 4.94 9.71 14.98
CA MET A 60 4.32 10.39 16.12
C MET A 60 4.52 9.59 17.41
N ASP A 61 4.76 10.30 18.52
CA ASP A 61 4.90 9.68 19.84
C ASP A 61 3.64 8.88 20.24
N ARG A 62 3.85 7.72 20.85
CA ARG A 62 2.77 6.79 21.22
C ARG A 62 1.76 7.39 22.19
N ALA A 63 2.21 8.15 23.18
CA ALA A 63 1.29 8.74 24.15
C ALA A 63 0.42 9.80 23.47
N GLU A 64 0.97 10.53 22.51
CA GLU A 64 0.21 11.50 21.73
C GLU A 64 -0.77 10.84 20.76
N VAL A 65 -0.36 9.78 20.05
CA VAL A 65 -1.28 9.00 19.21
C VAL A 65 -2.48 8.50 20.02
N ASN A 66 -2.24 7.92 21.19
CA ASN A 66 -3.33 7.41 22.03
C ASN A 66 -4.29 8.54 22.43
N ARG A 67 -3.79 9.71 22.81
CA ARG A 67 -4.64 10.87 23.15
C ARG A 67 -5.47 11.35 21.96
N LEU A 68 -4.87 11.40 20.77
CA LEU A 68 -5.58 11.83 19.55
C LEU A 68 -6.66 10.83 19.16
N VAL A 69 -6.36 9.53 19.18
CA VAL A 69 -7.31 8.46 18.86
C VAL A 69 -8.46 8.44 19.86
N GLU A 70 -8.18 8.50 21.16
CA GLU A 70 -9.21 8.56 22.21
C GLU A 70 -10.15 9.76 22.00
N ARG A 71 -9.57 10.94 21.74
CA ARG A 71 -10.34 12.19 21.61
C ARG A 71 -11.14 12.30 20.32
N HIS A 72 -10.56 11.87 19.19
CA HIS A 72 -11.07 12.16 17.86
C HIS A 72 -11.69 10.94 17.15
N VAL A 73 -11.50 9.73 17.68
CA VAL A 73 -12.08 8.50 17.14
C VAL A 73 -13.01 7.88 18.18
N GLU A 74 -12.48 7.45 19.32
CA GLU A 74 -13.26 6.70 20.33
C GLU A 74 -14.33 7.55 21.03
N GLY A 75 -14.05 8.84 21.22
CA GLY A 75 -15.00 9.82 21.76
C GLY A 75 -16.02 10.38 20.76
N LYS A 76 -16.07 9.85 19.53
CA LYS A 76 -16.90 10.36 18.42
C LYS A 76 -17.65 9.23 17.70
N PRO A 77 -18.72 9.54 16.94
CA PRO A 77 -19.35 8.53 16.09
C PRO A 77 -18.38 7.95 15.06
N LEU A 78 -18.09 6.65 15.14
CA LEU A 78 -17.05 5.97 14.33
C LEU A 78 -17.20 6.13 12.82
N LEU A 79 -18.42 6.31 12.32
CA LEU A 79 -18.66 6.54 10.89
C LEU A 79 -17.89 7.76 10.36
N GLN A 80 -17.66 8.77 11.21
CA GLN A 80 -16.87 9.96 10.85
C GLN A 80 -15.39 9.62 10.60
N SER A 81 -14.87 8.61 11.31
CA SER A 81 -13.48 8.16 11.22
C SER A 81 -13.28 7.06 10.17
N ALA A 82 -14.33 6.35 9.77
CA ALA A 82 -14.26 5.27 8.78
C ALA A 82 -13.71 5.77 7.43
N MET A 83 -14.08 6.98 7.01
CA MET A 83 -13.55 7.59 5.77
C MET A 83 -12.05 7.90 5.87
N THR A 84 -11.59 8.36 7.04
CA THR A 84 -10.16 8.58 7.30
C THR A 84 -9.38 7.26 7.25
N ALA A 85 -9.89 6.22 7.92
CA ALA A 85 -9.27 4.89 7.91
C ALA A 85 -9.19 4.31 6.49
N GLN A 86 -10.26 4.46 5.70
CA GLN A 86 -10.29 4.05 4.29
C GLN A 86 -9.24 4.80 3.47
N ALA A 87 -9.14 6.13 3.60
CA ALA A 87 -8.17 6.93 2.86
C ALA A 87 -6.72 6.53 3.19
N ILE A 88 -6.40 6.31 4.47
CA ILE A 88 -5.08 5.86 4.91
C ILE A 88 -4.72 4.52 4.27
N LEU A 89 -5.65 3.55 4.27
CA LEU A 89 -5.41 2.24 3.67
C LEU A 89 -5.32 2.27 2.15
N THR A 90 -6.13 3.08 1.49
CA THR A 90 -6.05 3.30 0.04
C THR A 90 -4.66 3.80 -0.33
N ALA A 91 -4.18 4.86 0.32
CA ALA A 91 -2.86 5.43 0.06
C ALA A 91 -1.73 4.41 0.32
N ALA A 92 -1.84 3.60 1.37
CA ALA A 92 -0.84 2.59 1.70
C ALA A 92 -0.80 1.40 0.73
N LEU A 93 -1.93 1.02 0.12
CA LEU A 93 -2.04 -0.19 -0.71
C LEU A 93 -1.98 0.07 -2.21
N ILE A 94 -2.49 1.22 -2.64
CA ILE A 94 -2.56 1.59 -4.06
C ILE A 94 -1.42 2.55 -4.43
N GLY A 95 -0.95 3.35 -3.46
CA GLY A 95 -0.08 4.49 -3.69
C GLY A 95 -0.88 5.79 -3.76
N GLU A 96 -0.17 6.91 -3.73
CA GLU A 96 -0.71 8.19 -4.17
C GLU A 96 -0.69 8.16 -5.71
N GLU A 97 -1.70 8.76 -6.37
CA GLU A 97 -1.69 8.87 -7.84
C GLU A 97 -0.40 9.60 -8.23
N ASP A 98 0.47 8.93 -9.00
CA ASP A 98 1.68 9.58 -9.52
C ASP A 98 1.24 10.83 -10.29
N ASP A 99 1.86 11.99 -9.99
CA ASP A 99 1.80 13.15 -10.88
C ASP A 99 2.11 12.65 -12.29
N PRO A 100 1.35 13.06 -13.34
CA PRO A 100 1.57 12.57 -14.68
C PRO A 100 3.04 12.76 -15.02
N VAL A 101 3.75 11.64 -15.19
CA VAL A 101 5.13 11.63 -15.66
C VAL A 101 5.14 12.52 -16.90
N GLY A 102 5.79 13.68 -16.78
CA GLY A 102 5.94 14.57 -17.90
C GLY A 102 6.57 13.77 -19.04
N ASP A 103 5.89 13.71 -20.18
CA ASP A 103 6.46 13.24 -21.44
C ASP A 103 7.63 14.16 -21.80
N GLU A 104 8.78 13.98 -21.17
CA GLU A 104 10.04 14.45 -21.72
C GLU A 104 10.40 13.46 -22.83
N PRO A 105 10.40 13.87 -24.12
CA PRO A 105 10.77 12.98 -25.20
C PRO A 105 12.24 12.61 -24.99
N GLY A 106 12.48 11.35 -24.63
CA GLY A 106 13.81 10.82 -24.40
C GLY A 106 14.75 11.19 -25.54
N GLU A 107 15.92 11.72 -25.19
CA GLU A 107 17.02 11.88 -26.14
C GLU A 107 17.23 10.57 -26.92
N PRO A 108 17.41 10.61 -28.25
CA PRO A 108 17.77 9.42 -28.99
C PRO A 108 19.19 8.99 -28.61
N GLU A 109 19.31 7.86 -27.91
CA GLU A 109 20.58 7.16 -27.76
C GLU A 109 21.12 6.77 -29.14
N ALA A 110 22.23 7.39 -29.52
CA ALA A 110 23.09 6.95 -30.60
C ALA A 110 24.10 5.93 -30.04
N GLY A 111 24.08 4.69 -30.54
CA GLY A 111 25.17 3.74 -30.26
C GLY A 111 24.93 2.27 -30.63
N GLU A 112 25.16 1.98 -31.92
CA GLU A 112 25.63 0.72 -32.55
C GLU A 112 24.89 -0.64 -32.44
N PRO A 113 24.75 -1.37 -33.57
CA PRO A 113 24.23 -2.74 -33.57
C PRO A 113 25.34 -3.73 -33.15
N THR A 114 25.15 -4.41 -32.02
CA THR A 114 25.93 -5.60 -31.70
C THR A 114 25.40 -6.79 -32.52
N ASN A 115 26.25 -7.27 -33.42
CA ASN A 115 26.04 -8.43 -34.26
C ASN A 115 25.99 -9.70 -33.36
N PHE A 116 24.81 -10.27 -33.12
CA PHE A 116 24.70 -11.57 -32.45
C PHE A 116 25.16 -12.68 -33.42
N PRO A 117 26.16 -13.52 -33.05
CA PRO A 117 26.47 -14.72 -33.82
C PRO A 117 25.32 -15.72 -33.72
N ALA A 118 24.86 -16.24 -34.86
CA ALA A 118 23.85 -17.29 -34.91
C ALA A 118 24.38 -18.58 -34.26
N GLU A 119 23.72 -19.00 -33.18
CA GLU A 119 23.93 -20.30 -32.54
C GLU A 119 23.31 -21.40 -33.42
N ASN A 120 24.14 -22.09 -34.19
CA ASN A 120 23.73 -23.29 -34.93
C ASN A 120 23.72 -24.49 -33.97
N GLY A 121 22.62 -24.67 -33.23
CA GLY A 121 22.37 -25.78 -32.32
C GLY A 121 21.54 -26.91 -32.93
N ASN A 122 22.23 -27.90 -33.51
CA ASN A 122 21.99 -29.34 -33.52
C ASN A 122 20.52 -29.89 -33.46
N GLY A 123 20.02 -30.39 -34.59
CA GLY A 123 18.82 -31.26 -34.65
C GLY A 123 19.12 -32.72 -34.26
N PRO A 124 18.13 -33.48 -33.75
CA PRO A 124 18.34 -34.80 -33.16
C PRO A 124 18.57 -35.90 -34.20
N ASP A 125 19.64 -36.68 -34.02
CA ASP A 125 19.87 -37.90 -34.81
C ASP A 125 18.99 -39.04 -34.25
N SER A 126 18.12 -39.55 -35.10
CA SER A 126 17.17 -40.62 -34.77
C SER A 126 17.91 -41.95 -34.70
N THR A 127 17.79 -42.67 -33.58
CA THR A 127 18.19 -44.08 -33.53
C THR A 127 16.95 -44.96 -33.65
N ASP A 128 16.88 -45.67 -34.77
CA ASP A 128 15.93 -46.76 -35.04
C ASP A 128 16.31 -48.00 -34.19
N PRO A 129 15.36 -48.75 -33.60
CA PRO A 129 15.69 -50.00 -32.93
C PRO A 129 15.73 -51.16 -33.93
N ALA A 130 16.82 -51.93 -33.92
CA ALA A 130 16.99 -53.16 -34.68
C ALA A 130 16.39 -54.39 -33.92
N PRO A 131 16.06 -55.49 -34.62
CA PRO A 131 15.13 -56.53 -34.14
C PRO A 131 15.69 -57.51 -33.09
#